data_AF-A0A929TCB7-F1
#
_entry.id   AF-A0A929TCB7-F1
#
_cell.length_a   1.000
_cell.length_b   1.000
_cell.length_c   1.000
_cell.angle_alpha   90.00
_cell.angle_beta   90.00
_cell.angle_gamma   90.00
#
_symmetry.space_group_name_H-M   'P 1'
#
loop_
_entity.id
_entity.type
_entity.pdbx_description
1 polymer ?
#
loop_
_entity_poly.entity_id
_entity_poly.type
_entity_poly.pdbx_seq_one_letter_code
_entity_poly.pdbx_strand_id
1 'polypeptide(L)' 'MCKEAEFFIYLLERYADYKNQGADEVLRKWDEAGITQLIYDLYEIYHVERLENAFVDIDEILAERELRS' A
#
# COMPACT_ATOMS: atom_id res chain seq x y z
N MET A 1 -10.50 -17.17 -4.54
CA MET A 1 -9.61 -16.18 -3.92
C MET A 1 -10.48 -15.07 -3.36
N CYS A 2 -10.14 -14.50 -2.21
CA CYS A 2 -10.84 -13.32 -1.69
C CYS A 2 -10.42 -12.13 -2.57
N LYS A 3 -11.40 -11.31 -2.99
CA LYS A 3 -11.17 -10.16 -3.89
C LYS A 3 -10.22 -9.15 -3.26
N GLU A 4 -10.17 -9.14 -1.94
CA GLU A 4 -9.26 -8.38 -1.08
C GLU A 4 -7.80 -8.71 -1.36
N ALA A 5 -7.45 -10.01 -1.44
CA ALA A 5 -6.08 -10.45 -1.69
C ALA A 5 -5.65 -10.16 -3.14
N GLU A 6 -6.55 -10.33 -4.12
CA GLU A 6 -6.26 -10.02 -5.52
C GLU A 6 -6.05 -8.51 -5.72
N PHE A 7 -6.88 -7.67 -5.09
CA PHE A 7 -6.71 -6.23 -5.14
C PHE A 7 -5.47 -5.77 -4.39
N PHE A 8 -5.14 -6.38 -3.24
CA PHE A 8 -3.94 -6.04 -2.50
C PHE A 8 -2.67 -6.27 -3.33
N ILE A 9 -2.57 -7.42 -4.01
CA ILE A 9 -1.44 -7.71 -4.92
C ILE A 9 -1.43 -6.70 -6.06
N TYR A 10 -2.58 -6.41 -6.67
CA TYR A 10 -2.68 -5.41 -7.73
C TYR A 10 -2.25 -4.01 -7.27
N LEU A 11 -2.70 -3.56 -6.10
CA LEU A 11 -2.33 -2.28 -5.51
C LEU A 11 -0.82 -2.22 -5.26
N LEU A 12 -0.25 -3.29 -4.69
CA LEU A 12 1.18 -3.41 -4.43
C LEU A 12 1.99 -3.29 -5.72
N GLU A 13 1.64 -4.03 -6.77
CA GLU A 13 2.35 -3.98 -8.05
C GLU A 13 2.25 -2.59 -8.70
N ARG A 14 1.07 -1.97 -8.67
CA ARG A 14 0.85 -0.64 -9.25
C ARG A 14 1.55 0.45 -8.44
N TYR A 15 1.60 0.34 -7.12
CA TYR A 15 2.36 1.25 -6.26
C TYR A 15 3.87 1.09 -6.46
N ALA A 16 4.35 -0.15 -6.61
CA ALA A 16 5.74 -0.44 -6.93
C ALA A 16 6.15 0.17 -8.29
N ASP A 17 5.30 0.02 -9.32
CA ASP A 17 5.47 0.68 -10.62
C ASP A 17 5.49 2.22 -10.47
N TYR A 18 4.57 2.79 -9.68
CA TYR A 18 4.52 4.23 -9.39
C TYR A 18 5.80 4.75 -8.71
N LYS A 19 6.35 3.98 -7.75
CA LYS A 19 7.59 4.30 -7.05
C LYS A 19 8.85 3.94 -7.83
N ASN A 20 8.72 3.25 -8.97
CA ASN A 20 9.81 2.68 -9.73
C ASN A 20 10.69 1.75 -8.85
N GLN A 21 10.02 0.91 -8.06
CA GLN A 21 10.63 -0.04 -7.12
C GLN A 21 10.11 -1.47 -7.37
N GLY A 22 10.78 -2.46 -6.79
CA GLY A 22 10.27 -3.83 -6.77
C GLY A 22 9.09 -3.97 -5.81
N ALA A 23 8.09 -4.78 -6.19
CA ALA A 23 6.95 -5.08 -5.31
C ALA A 23 7.40 -5.76 -4.00
N ASP A 24 8.47 -6.55 -4.06
CA ASP A 24 9.13 -7.15 -2.90
C ASP A 24 9.74 -6.09 -1.96
N GLU A 25 10.39 -5.06 -2.53
CA GLU A 25 10.99 -3.97 -1.77
C GLU A 25 9.92 -3.11 -1.10
N VAL A 26 8.86 -2.77 -1.83
CA VAL A 26 7.72 -2.03 -1.30
C VAL A 26 7.05 -2.81 -0.17
N LEU A 27 6.78 -4.10 -0.39
CA LEU A 27 6.15 -4.93 0.63
C LEU A 27 7.01 -5.00 1.91
N ARG A 28 8.33 -5.10 1.77
CA ARG A 28 9.24 -5.06 2.90
C ARG A 28 9.16 -3.72 3.65
N LYS A 29 9.12 -2.60 2.93
CA LYS A 29 8.95 -1.27 3.55
C LYS A 29 7.64 -1.16 4.31
N TRP A 30 6.55 -1.67 3.74
CA TRP A 30 5.24 -1.67 4.41
C TRP A 30 5.22 -2.53 5.66
N ASP A 31 5.93 -3.67 5.63
CA ASP A 31 6.06 -4.57 6.78
C ASP A 31 6.95 -3.96 7.88
N GLU A 32 8.09 -3.39 7.51
CA GLU A 32 9.00 -2.66 8.41
C GLU A 32 8.30 -1.46 9.07
N ALA A 33 7.48 -0.72 8.33
CA ALA A 33 6.67 0.38 8.85
C ALA A 33 5.45 -0.09 9.66
N GLY A 34 5.11 -1.39 9.60
CA GLY A 34 3.94 -1.96 10.26
C GLY A 34 2.61 -1.42 9.74
N ILE A 35 2.50 -1.24 8.42
CA ILE A 35 1.32 -0.67 7.74
C ILE A 35 0.66 -1.64 6.76
N THR A 36 1.28 -2.79 6.48
CA THR A 36 0.73 -3.82 5.58
C THR A 36 -0.70 -4.22 5.92
N GLN A 37 -0.98 -4.48 7.21
CA GLN A 37 -2.32 -4.84 7.68
C GLN A 37 -3.29 -3.67 7.54
N LEU A 38 -2.84 -2.43 7.79
CA LEU A 38 -3.66 -1.23 7.64
C LEU A 38 -4.11 -1.04 6.18
N ILE A 39 -3.18 -1.19 5.23
CA ILE A 39 -3.48 -1.12 3.79
C ILE A 39 -4.47 -2.21 3.38
N TYR A 40 -4.33 -3.42 3.95
CA TYR A 40 -5.25 -4.52 3.71
C TYR A 40 -6.66 -4.24 4.24
N ASP A 41 -6.77 -3.65 5.44
CA ASP A 41 -8.05 -3.28 6.05
C ASP A 41 -8.73 -2.11 5.30
N LEU A 42 -7.96 -1.23 4.64
CA LEU A 42 -8.46 -0.13 3.81
C LEU A 42 -8.99 -0.57 2.44
N TYR A 43 -9.01 -1.88 2.15
CA TYR A 43 -9.57 -2.44 0.91
C TYR A 43 -10.95 -1.88 0.56
N GLU A 44 -11.85 -1.79 1.55
CA GLU A 44 -13.23 -1.30 1.34
C GLU A 44 -13.28 0.13 0.78
N ILE A 45 -12.26 0.93 1.04
CA ILE A 45 -12.15 2.31 0.57
C ILE A 45 -11.40 2.34 -0.76
N TYR A 46 -10.21 1.74 -0.81
CA TYR A 46 -9.35 1.78 -1.99
C TYR A 46 -9.94 1.07 -3.21
N HIS A 47 -10.83 0.07 -3.05
CA HIS A 47 -11.48 -0.60 -4.18
C HIS A 47 -12.57 0.24 -4.85
N VAL A 48 -13.09 1.28 -4.17
CA VAL A 48 -14.14 2.18 -4.70
C VAL A 48 -13.51 3.45 -5.27
N GLU A 49 -12.38 3.88 -4.72
CA GLU A 49 -11.67 5.08 -5.14
C GLU A 49 -10.68 4.84 -6.29
N ARG A 50 -10.00 5.92 -6.70
CA ARG A 50 -8.88 5.84 -7.65
C ARG A 50 -7.64 5.31 -6.93
N LEU A 51 -6.88 4.44 -7.61
CA LEU A 51 -5.59 3.96 -7.10
C LEU A 51 -4.64 5.11 -6.71
N GLU A 52 -4.67 6.21 -7.45
CA GLU A 52 -3.85 7.39 -7.16
C GLU A 52 -4.10 7.96 -5.76
N ASN A 53 -5.36 7.95 -5.28
CA ASN A 53 -5.69 8.40 -3.92
C ASN A 53 -5.08 7.45 -2.88
N ALA A 54 -5.15 6.15 -3.13
CA ALA A 54 -4.53 5.14 -2.26
C ALA A 54 -3.00 5.30 -2.22
N PHE A 55 -2.37 5.67 -3.33
CA PHE A 55 -0.92 5.89 -3.35
C PHE A 55 -0.50 7.07 -2.50
N VAL A 56 -1.21 8.20 -2.61
CA VAL A 56 -0.93 9.39 -1.79
C VAL A 56 -1.12 9.07 -0.31
N ASP A 57 -2.21 8.39 0.05
CA ASP A 57 -2.51 8.01 1.43
C ASP A 57 -1.43 7.07 2.00
N ILE A 58 -0.98 6.06 1.23
CA ILE A 58 0.12 5.17 1.61
C ILE A 58 1.44 5.95 1.81
N ASP A 59 1.72 6.93 0.96
CA ASP A 59 2.89 7.81 1.10
C ASP A 59 2.82 8.65 2.39
N GLU A 60 1.67 9.24 2.69
CA GLU A 60 1.47 10.02 3.92
C GLU A 60 1.63 9.13 5.16
N ILE A 61 1.01 7.94 5.15
CA ILE A 61 1.14 6.95 6.22
C ILE A 61 2.61 6.54 6.42
N LEU A 62 3.34 6.25 5.33
CA LEU A 62 4.77 5.91 5.41
C LEU A 62 5.59 7.06 6.00
N ALA A 63 5.38 8.28 5.51
CA ALA A 63 6.07 9.47 6.01
C ALA A 63 5.79 9.71 7.50
N GLU A 64 4.54 9.53 7.95
CA GLU A 64 4.19 9.63 9.37
C GLU A 64 4.88 8.57 10.23
N ARG A 65 5.04 7.34 9.71
CA ARG A 65 5.74 6.26 10.41
C ARG A 65 7.24 6.51 10.49
N GLU A 66 7.86 6.98 9.41
CA GLU A 66 9.28 7.34 9.39
C GLU A 66 9.59 8.52 10.33
N LEU A 67 8.69 9.51 10.43
CA LEU A 67 8.87 10.65 11.35
C LEU A 67 8.76 10.29 12.84
N ARG A 68 8.13 9.15 13.16
CA ARG A 68 7.90 8.69 14.53
C ARG A 68 8.86 7.58 14.98
N SER A 69 9.68 7.04 14.08
CA SER A 69 10.68 6.00 14.36
C SER A 69 12.06 6.58 14.69
#